data_AF-A0A2N1JRW5-F1
#
_entry.id   AF-A0A2N1JRW5-F1
#
_cell.length_a   1.000
_cell.length_b   1.000
_cell.length_c   1.000
_cell.angle_alpha   90.00
_cell.angle_beta   90.00
_cell.angle_gamma   90.00
#
_symmetry.space_group_name_H-M   'P 1'
#
loop_
_entity.id
_entity.type
_entity.pdbx_description
1 polymer ?
#
loop_
_entity_poly.entity_id
_entity_poly.type
_entity_poly.pdbx_seq_one_letter_code
_entity_poly.pdbx_strand_id
1 'polypeptide(L)'
;MTGVLTLEVADFMDGMRRLEEGALKGAEKGLNDCVDDLIRISSNIAPIEYGSLRASHKKKLKVSATGVTAEVSFSIRGRGGYNYAVAMHEWSYTPKQGGGYMGYSVGRKYLERPLKMETPKYNQWIGKAVREGIGG
;
A
#
# COMPACT_ATOMS: atom_id res chain seq x y z
N MET A 1 -11.48 -49.08 15.66
CA MET A 1 -10.67 -48.66 14.49
C MET A 1 -10.85 -47.16 14.22
N THR A 2 -10.75 -46.31 15.25
CA THR A 2 -11.14 -44.89 15.22
C THR A 2 -9.98 -43.91 15.47
N GLY A 3 -8.78 -44.40 15.81
CA GLY A 3 -7.65 -43.55 16.20
C GLY A 3 -6.79 -43.02 15.03
N VAL A 4 -6.75 -43.71 13.90
CA VAL A 4 -5.92 -43.31 12.74
C VAL A 4 -6.55 -42.12 11.99
N LEU A 5 -7.87 -42.15 11.77
CA LEU A 5 -8.59 -41.08 11.07
C LEU A 5 -8.55 -39.74 11.84
N THR A 6 -8.54 -39.79 13.18
CA THR A 6 -8.48 -38.58 14.02
C THR A 6 -7.12 -37.89 14.00
N LEU A 7 -6.02 -38.64 13.87
CA LEU A 7 -4.67 -38.08 13.77
C LEU A 7 -4.46 -37.37 12.43
N GLU A 8 -4.90 -37.98 11.32
CA GLU A 8 -4.77 -37.37 9.98
C GLU A 8 -5.59 -36.08 9.83
N VAL A 9 -6.80 -36.03 10.43
CA VAL A 9 -7.65 -34.84 10.39
C VAL A 9 -7.03 -33.70 11.21
N ALA A 10 -6.42 -34.00 12.36
CA ALA A 10 -5.77 -32.98 13.19
C ALA A 10 -4.55 -32.36 12.48
N ASP A 11 -3.69 -33.20 11.89
CA ASP A 11 -2.50 -32.74 11.15
C ASP A 11 -2.88 -31.92 9.92
N PHE A 12 -3.95 -32.32 9.21
CA PHE A 12 -4.50 -31.55 8.10
C PHE A 12 -5.01 -30.18 8.55
N MET A 13 -5.78 -30.12 9.64
CA MET A 13 -6.30 -28.86 10.18
C MET A 13 -5.18 -27.91 10.61
N ASP A 14 -4.14 -28.42 11.25
CA ASP A 14 -2.99 -27.60 11.64
C ASP A 14 -2.16 -27.14 10.45
N GLY A 15 -2.03 -27.97 9.40
CA GLY A 15 -1.46 -27.57 8.13
C GLY A 15 -2.24 -26.41 7.48
N MET A 16 -3.56 -26.52 7.42
CA MET A 16 -4.43 -25.47 6.87
C MET A 16 -4.31 -24.15 7.64
N ARG A 17 -4.28 -24.21 8.98
CA ARG A 17 -4.06 -23.01 9.82
C ARG A 17 -2.73 -22.33 9.54
N ARG A 18 -1.65 -23.11 9.43
CA ARG A 18 -0.31 -22.58 9.13
C ARG A 18 -0.26 -21.91 7.74
N LEU A 19 -0.93 -22.49 6.75
CA LEU A 19 -1.04 -21.90 5.41
C LEU A 19 -1.84 -20.60 5.45
N GLU A 20 -2.95 -20.55 6.17
CA GLU A 20 -3.76 -19.33 6.32
C GLU A 20 -2.97 -18.20 7.01
N GLU A 21 -2.32 -18.51 8.14
CA GLU A 21 -1.47 -17.55 8.85
C GLU A 21 -0.29 -17.08 8.00
N GLY A 22 0.34 -18.01 7.26
CA GLY A 22 1.43 -17.73 6.35
C GLY A 22 1.02 -16.80 5.22
N ALA A 23 -0.13 -17.07 4.60
CA ALA A 23 -0.70 -16.23 3.55
C ALA A 23 -1.02 -14.82 4.05
N LEU A 24 -1.62 -14.69 5.24
CA LEU A 24 -1.94 -13.39 5.84
C LEU A 24 -0.69 -12.57 6.15
N LYS A 25 0.33 -13.18 6.78
CA LYS A 25 1.62 -12.52 7.04
C LYS A 25 2.34 -12.11 5.75
N GLY A 26 2.30 -12.97 4.73
CA GLY A 26 2.83 -12.68 3.40
C GLY A 26 2.11 -11.50 2.75
N ALA A 27 0.78 -11.48 2.79
CA ALA A 27 -0.03 -10.38 2.27
C ALA A 27 0.25 -9.07 3.02
N GLU A 28 0.37 -9.12 4.34
CA GLU A 28 0.70 -7.97 5.19
C GLU A 28 2.04 -7.36 4.78
N LYS A 29 3.09 -8.18 4.67
CA LYS A 29 4.41 -7.75 4.22
C LYS A 29 4.37 -7.15 2.82
N GLY A 30 3.76 -7.86 1.87
CA GLY A 30 3.68 -7.41 0.47
C GLY A 30 2.95 -6.08 0.32
N LEU A 31 1.83 -5.89 1.03
CA LEU A 31 1.11 -4.61 1.02
C LEU A 31 1.90 -3.48 1.69
N ASN A 32 2.66 -3.78 2.75
CA ASN A 32 3.51 -2.81 3.41
C ASN A 32 4.60 -2.28 2.45
N ASP A 33 5.27 -3.19 1.74
CA ASP A 33 6.28 -2.84 0.73
C ASP A 33 5.67 -1.99 -0.41
N CYS A 34 4.47 -2.35 -0.87
CA CYS A 34 3.76 -1.58 -1.90
C CYS A 34 3.41 -0.17 -1.42
N VAL A 35 2.96 -0.03 -0.16
CA VAL A 35 2.63 1.27 0.41
C VAL A 35 3.87 2.14 0.58
N ASP A 36 4.98 1.58 1.05
CA ASP A 36 6.22 2.34 1.24
C ASP A 36 6.77 2.84 -0.11
N ASP A 37 6.68 2.01 -1.15
CA ASP A 37 6.99 2.40 -2.52
C ASP A 37 6.05 3.51 -3.04
N LEU A 38 4.75 3.36 -2.83
CA LEU A 38 3.76 4.35 -3.24
C LEU A 38 4.00 5.70 -2.53
N ILE A 39 4.27 5.69 -1.23
CA ILE A 39 4.61 6.89 -0.45
C ILE A 39 5.88 7.53 -0.98
N ARG A 40 6.92 6.73 -1.25
CA ARG A 40 8.19 7.21 -1.81
C ARG A 40 7.97 7.93 -3.13
N ILE A 41 7.25 7.31 -4.08
CA ILE A 41 6.97 7.94 -5.38
C ILE A 41 6.08 9.17 -5.21
N SER A 42 4.95 9.03 -4.51
CA SER A 42 3.96 10.09 -4.34
C SER A 42 4.54 11.32 -3.65
N SER A 43 5.38 11.14 -2.63
CA SER A 43 6.01 12.26 -1.92
C SER A 43 7.02 12.99 -2.81
N ASN A 44 7.75 12.28 -3.68
CA ASN A 44 8.71 12.91 -4.59
C ASN A 44 8.08 13.65 -5.77
N ILE A 45 6.84 13.31 -6.13
CA ILE A 45 6.11 13.95 -7.24
C ILE A 45 5.01 14.90 -6.75
N ALA A 46 4.75 14.95 -5.45
CA ALA A 46 3.89 15.96 -4.87
C ALA A 46 4.49 17.36 -5.08
N PRO A 47 3.67 18.37 -5.44
CA PRO A 47 4.14 19.74 -5.66
C PRO A 47 4.88 20.32 -4.45
N ILE A 48 5.97 21.03 -4.74
CA ILE A 48 6.72 21.78 -3.73
C ILE A 48 6.22 23.23 -3.76
N GLU A 49 5.37 23.57 -2.81
CA GLU A 49 5.25 24.97 -2.37
C GLU A 49 6.05 25.20 -1.09
N TYR A 50 5.75 24.42 -0.05
CA TYR A 50 6.39 24.56 1.28
C TYR A 50 7.06 23.27 1.77
N GLY A 51 7.10 22.22 0.95
CA GLY A 51 7.62 20.88 1.32
C GLY A 51 6.74 20.09 2.29
N SER A 52 5.90 20.76 3.09
CA SER A 52 4.96 20.17 4.04
C SER A 52 4.07 19.09 3.42
N LEU A 53 3.65 19.25 2.17
CA LEU A 53 2.80 18.26 1.48
C LEU A 53 3.49 16.91 1.34
N ARG A 54 4.77 16.91 0.97
CA ARG A 54 5.58 15.70 0.80
C ARG A 54 5.74 14.93 2.12
N ALA A 55 5.82 15.66 3.22
CA ALA A 55 5.94 15.10 4.56
C ALA A 55 4.59 14.71 5.20
N SER A 56 3.45 15.07 4.59
CA SER A 56 2.11 14.91 5.21
C SER A 56 1.49 13.53 5.07
N HIS A 57 2.22 12.56 4.54
CA HIS A 57 1.70 11.23 4.27
C HIS A 57 1.39 10.49 5.58
N LYS A 58 0.36 9.64 5.53
CA LYS A 58 0.04 8.67 6.58
C LYS A 58 -0.21 7.32 5.93
N LYS A 59 0.36 6.30 6.57
CA LYS A 59 0.16 4.87 6.27
C LYS A 59 -0.79 4.28 7.29
N LYS A 60 -1.76 3.48 6.84
CA LYS A 60 -2.60 2.65 7.71
C LYS A 60 -2.71 1.25 7.12
N LEU A 61 -2.38 0.24 7.91
CA LEU A 61 -2.55 -1.16 7.56
C LEU A 61 -3.62 -1.77 8.47
N LYS A 62 -4.52 -2.55 7.89
CA LYS A 62 -5.58 -3.26 8.62
C LYS A 62 -5.54 -4.72 8.22
N VAL A 63 -5.30 -5.58 9.19
CA VAL A 63 -5.43 -7.04 9.04
C VAL A 63 -6.78 -7.44 9.59
N SER A 64 -7.50 -8.28 8.84
CA SER A 64 -8.81 -8.82 9.20
C SER A 64 -8.89 -10.29 8.79
N ALA A 65 -9.91 -11.00 9.29
CA ALA A 65 -10.15 -12.39 8.88
C ALA A 65 -10.39 -12.53 7.36
N THR A 66 -10.88 -11.48 6.69
CA THR A 66 -11.13 -11.47 5.24
C THR A 66 -9.93 -11.02 4.42
N GLY A 67 -8.78 -10.74 5.04
CA GLY A 67 -7.55 -10.31 4.37
C GLY A 67 -6.97 -9.01 4.92
N VAL A 68 -6.06 -8.43 4.15
CA VAL A 68 -5.28 -7.25 4.54
C VAL A 68 -5.59 -6.08 3.62
N THR A 69 -5.79 -4.88 4.19
CA THR A 69 -6.02 -3.63 3.45
C THR A 69 -4.99 -2.60 3.88
N ALA A 70 -4.45 -1.85 2.92
CA ALA A 70 -3.51 -0.78 3.17
C ALA A 70 -4.00 0.54 2.57
N GLU A 71 -3.85 1.63 3.31
CA GLU A 71 -4.31 2.96 2.95
C GLU A 71 -3.14 3.95 3.03
N VAL A 72 -3.00 4.76 1.99
CA VAL A 72 -2.10 5.93 1.96
C VAL A 72 -2.95 7.17 1.85
N SER A 73 -2.67 8.14 2.72
CA SER A 73 -3.35 9.44 2.70
C SER A 73 -2.36 10.57 2.82
N PHE A 74 -2.68 11.71 2.21
CA PHE A 74 -1.97 12.98 2.37
C PHE A 74 -2.97 14.00 2.90
N SER A 75 -2.57 14.80 3.87
CA SER A 75 -3.48 15.78 4.47
C SER A 75 -2.73 16.98 5.01
N ILE A 76 -3.11 18.16 4.52
CA ILE A 76 -2.72 19.44 5.10
C ILE A 76 -3.99 20.24 5.30
N ARG A 77 -4.36 20.46 6.56
CA ARG A 77 -5.51 21.28 6.93
C ARG A 77 -5.06 22.71 7.19
N GLY A 78 -5.56 23.64 6.38
CA GLY A 78 -5.44 25.07 6.59
C GLY A 78 -6.57 25.63 7.45
N ARG A 79 -6.56 26.95 7.65
CA ARG A 79 -7.62 27.70 8.32
C ARG A 79 -8.97 27.45 7.62
N GLY A 80 -10.04 27.26 8.39
CA GLY A 80 -11.39 27.07 7.84
C GLY A 80 -11.67 25.70 7.22
N GLY A 81 -10.83 24.68 7.49
CA GLY A 81 -11.07 23.31 7.01
C GLY A 81 -10.58 23.03 5.58
N TYR A 82 -9.92 24.01 4.95
CA TYR A 82 -9.33 23.83 3.62
C TYR A 82 -8.28 22.70 3.62
N ASN A 83 -8.49 21.68 2.78
CA ASN A 83 -7.53 20.59 2.62
C ASN A 83 -6.63 20.86 1.40
N TYR A 84 -5.48 21.45 1.67
CA TYR A 84 -4.49 21.81 0.64
C TYR A 84 -4.00 20.59 -0.15
N ALA A 85 -3.90 19.40 0.49
CA ALA A 85 -3.49 18.19 -0.20
C ALA A 85 -4.48 17.81 -1.31
N VAL A 86 -5.79 17.90 -1.04
CA VAL A 86 -6.84 17.63 -2.03
C VAL A 86 -6.80 18.65 -3.15
N ALA A 87 -6.66 19.94 -2.84
CA ALA A 87 -6.56 20.98 -3.86
C ALA A 87 -5.37 20.73 -4.80
N MET A 88 -4.19 20.44 -4.26
CA MET A 88 -3.00 20.12 -5.07
C MET A 88 -3.14 18.80 -5.84
N HIS A 89 -3.92 17.86 -5.31
CA HIS A 89 -4.16 16.60 -5.98
C HIS A 89 -5.12 16.76 -7.18
N GLU A 90 -6.18 17.56 -7.02
CA GLU A 90 -7.31 17.62 -7.94
C GLU A 90 -7.33 18.83 -8.86
N TRP A 91 -6.93 20.02 -8.41
CA TRP A 91 -7.14 21.25 -9.18
C TRP A 91 -6.20 21.38 -10.35
N SER A 92 -6.63 22.01 -11.43
CA SER A 92 -5.75 22.38 -12.55
C SER A 92 -4.84 23.54 -12.16
N TYR A 93 -3.53 23.35 -12.19
CA TYR A 93 -2.52 24.39 -11.98
C TYR A 93 -1.20 23.96 -12.63
N THR A 94 -0.30 24.91 -12.82
CA THR A 94 1.10 24.65 -13.17
C THR A 94 1.93 24.61 -11.90
N PRO A 95 2.59 23.49 -11.56
CA PRO A 95 3.45 23.41 -10.39
C PRO A 95 4.54 24.50 -10.45
N LYS A 96 4.75 25.22 -9.35
CA LYS A 96 5.81 26.24 -9.26
C LYS A 96 7.21 25.66 -9.50
N GLN A 97 7.40 24.41 -9.10
CA GLN A 97 8.62 23.65 -9.33
C GLN A 97 8.30 22.46 -10.22
N GLY A 98 9.00 22.38 -11.35
CA GLY A 98 8.94 21.23 -12.27
C GLY A 98 9.82 20.08 -11.81
N GLY A 99 10.03 19.12 -12.71
CA GLY A 99 10.88 17.96 -12.49
C GLY A 99 10.10 16.65 -12.55
N GLY A 100 10.79 15.56 -12.24
CA GLY A 100 10.18 14.24 -12.22
C GLY A 100 10.96 13.25 -11.37
N TYR A 101 10.30 12.13 -11.08
CA TYR A 101 10.83 11.04 -10.29
C TYR A 101 10.32 9.74 -10.88
N MET A 102 11.20 8.78 -11.19
CA MET A 102 10.81 7.45 -11.69
C MET A 102 9.83 7.48 -12.88
N GLY A 103 10.02 8.41 -13.82
CA GLY A 103 9.15 8.56 -15.00
C GLY A 103 7.86 9.35 -14.76
N TYR A 104 7.63 9.83 -13.54
CA TYR A 104 6.48 10.67 -13.20
C TYR A 104 6.88 12.14 -13.11
N SER A 105 6.12 13.02 -13.75
CA SER A 105 6.26 14.47 -13.55
C SER A 105 5.66 14.92 -12.22
N VAL A 106 6.32 15.88 -11.58
CA VAL A 106 5.79 16.59 -10.39
C VAL A 106 4.46 17.24 -10.75
N GLY A 107 3.43 17.11 -9.90
CA GLY A 107 2.17 17.81 -10.10
C GLY A 107 0.93 17.09 -9.59
N ARG A 108 -0.20 17.37 -10.23
CA ARG A 108 -1.51 16.82 -9.89
C ARG A 108 -1.54 15.30 -9.91
N LYS A 109 -2.52 14.74 -9.22
CA LYS A 109 -2.76 13.30 -9.12
C LYS A 109 -1.52 12.54 -8.66
N TYR A 110 -0.72 13.17 -7.80
CA TYR A 110 0.55 12.63 -7.30
C TYR A 110 0.42 11.33 -6.52
N LEU A 111 -0.78 10.96 -6.06
CA LEU A 111 -1.06 9.66 -5.41
C LEU A 111 -1.76 8.68 -6.37
N GLU A 112 -2.69 9.14 -7.20
CA GLU A 112 -3.51 8.30 -8.07
C GLU A 112 -2.72 7.80 -9.29
N ARG A 113 -1.90 8.66 -9.90
CA ARG A 113 -1.05 8.31 -11.05
C ARG A 113 -0.10 7.16 -10.71
N PRO A 114 0.76 7.24 -9.67
CA PRO A 114 1.64 6.14 -9.33
C PRO A 114 0.88 4.90 -8.89
N LEU A 115 -0.21 5.03 -8.13
CA LEU A 115 -1.03 3.88 -7.74
C LEU A 115 -1.51 3.08 -8.98
N LYS A 116 -2.08 3.75 -9.97
CA LYS A 116 -2.58 3.11 -11.19
C LYS A 116 -1.47 2.50 -12.04
N MET A 117 -0.37 3.24 -12.22
CA MET A 117 0.74 2.82 -13.08
C MET A 117 1.56 1.68 -12.46
N GLU A 118 1.74 1.68 -11.15
CA GLU A 118 2.50 0.64 -10.43
C GLU A 118 1.64 -0.57 -10.02
N THR A 119 0.33 -0.56 -10.28
CA THR A 119 -0.58 -1.67 -9.93
C THR A 119 -0.07 -3.04 -10.40
N PRO A 120 0.43 -3.22 -11.65
CA PRO A 120 0.97 -4.51 -12.07
C PRO A 120 2.17 -4.98 -11.22
N LYS A 121 3.07 -4.05 -10.86
CA LYS A 121 4.23 -4.33 -9.98
C LYS A 121 3.76 -4.71 -8.58
N TYR A 122 2.81 -3.98 -8.02
CA TYR A 122 2.26 -4.25 -6.69
C TYR A 122 1.57 -5.62 -6.62
N ASN A 123 0.77 -5.99 -7.62
CA ASN A 123 0.17 -7.32 -7.70
C ASN A 123 1.22 -8.44 -7.70
N GLN A 124 2.34 -8.24 -8.41
CA GLN A 124 3.44 -9.21 -8.42
C GLN A 124 4.13 -9.31 -7.05
N TRP A 125 4.39 -8.19 -6.38
CA TRP A 125 5.02 -8.17 -5.06
C TRP A 125 4.13 -8.83 -4.00
N ILE A 126 2.84 -8.50 -3.99
CA ILE A 126 1.87 -9.13 -3.09
C ILE A 126 1.81 -10.63 -3.34
N GLY A 127 1.65 -11.06 -4.61
CA GLY A 127 1.60 -12.48 -4.95
C GLY A 127 2.88 -13.23 -4.58
N LYS A 128 4.05 -12.61 -4.76
CA LYS A 128 5.34 -13.18 -4.32
C LYS A 128 5.40 -13.32 -2.80
N ALA A 129 5.05 -12.27 -2.05
CA ALA A 129 5.10 -12.28 -0.59
C ALA A 129 4.13 -13.30 0.02
N VAL A 130 2.94 -13.47 -0.57
CA VAL A 130 1.98 -14.52 -0.17
C VAL A 130 2.56 -15.92 -0.42
N ARG A 131 3.16 -16.18 -1.59
CA ARG A 131 3.81 -17.46 -1.89
C ARG A 131 4.91 -17.79 -0.89
N GLU A 132 5.80 -16.82 -0.62
CA GLU A 132 6.85 -16.96 0.38
C GLU A 132 6.27 -17.24 1.78
N GLY A 133 5.15 -16.61 2.13
CA GLY A 133 4.49 -16.79 3.42
C GLY A 133 3.93 -18.20 3.64
N ILE A 134 3.52 -18.89 2.57
CA ILE A 134 2.97 -20.26 2.64
C ILE A 134 4.00 -21.36 2.38
N GLY A 135 5.29 -21.01 2.29
CA GLY A 135 6.38 -21.99 2.17
C GLY A 135 7.08 -22.03 0.81
N GLY A 136 6.68 -21.18 -0.15
CA GLY A 136 7.37 -20.99 -1.44
C GLY A 136 7.21 -22.13 -2.43
#